data_AF-A0A2V7A567-F1
#
_entry.id   AF-A0A2V7A567-F1
#
_cell.length_a   1.000
_cell.length_b   1.000
_cell.length_c   1.000
_cell.angle_alpha   90.00
_cell.angle_beta   90.00
_cell.angle_gamma   90.00
#
_symmetry.space_group_name_H-M   'P 1'
#
loop_
_entity.id
_entity.type
_entity.pdbx_description
1 polymer ?
#
loop_
_entity_poly.entity_id
_entity_poly.type
_entity_poly.pdbx_seq_one_letter_code
_entity_poly.pdbx_strand_id
1 'polypeptide(L)' 'MLEFREGVIEFLKEHPDYVCAECLAVSLGVSPHATTMITLGLHRADGFETVDHVCSRCHRRIRVIKAETKT' A
#
# COMPACT_ATOMS: atom_id res chain seq x y z
N MET A 1 5.24 -12.84 9.89
CA MET A 1 5.48 -12.25 8.55
C MET A 1 4.22 -12.35 7.67
N LEU A 2 3.54 -13.50 7.66
CA LEU A 2 2.24 -13.67 6.98
C LEU A 2 1.15 -12.74 7.55
N GLU A 3 1.01 -12.67 8.88
CA GLU A 3 0.03 -11.78 9.54
C GLU A 3 0.23 -10.29 9.17
N PHE A 4 1.48 -9.85 9.00
CA PHE A 4 1.77 -8.48 8.61
C PHE A 4 1.39 -8.20 7.15
N ARG A 5 1.65 -9.16 6.25
CA ARG A 5 1.21 -9.06 4.84
C ARG A 5 -0.30 -9.00 4.74
N GLU A 6 -1.01 -9.80 5.53
CA GLU A 6 -2.48 -9.79 5.58
C GLU A 6 -3.01 -8.46 6.07
N GLY A 7 -2.45 -7.88 7.15
CA GLY A 7 -2.82 -6.56 7.63
C GLY A 7 -2.60 -5.43 6.61
N VAL A 8 -1.50 -5.49 5.83
CA VAL A 8 -1.28 -4.56 4.71
C VAL A 8 -2.37 -4.72 3.64
N ILE A 9 -2.71 -5.95 3.29
CA ILE A 9 -3.72 -6.24 2.27
C ILE A 9 -5.11 -5.76 2.70
N GLU A 10 -5.49 -6.02 3.94
CA GLU A 10 -6.77 -5.60 4.51
C GLU A 10 -6.90 -4.07 4.50
N PHE A 11 -5.87 -3.36 5.00
CA PHE A 11 -5.83 -1.90 4.96
C PHE A 11 -6.01 -1.34 3.55
N LEU A 12 -5.30 -1.90 2.56
CA LEU A 12 -5.38 -1.44 1.16
C LEU A 12 -6.76 -1.69 0.53
N LYS A 13 -7.49 -2.71 0.98
CA LYS A 13 -8.86 -2.99 0.53
C LYS A 13 -9.87 -2.05 1.17
N GLU A 14 -9.67 -1.67 2.43
CA GLU A 14 -10.52 -0.71 3.15
C GLU A 14 -10.27 0.74 2.69
N HIS A 15 -9.09 1.04 2.15
CA HIS A 15 -8.69 2.35 1.67
C HIS A 15 -8.32 2.30 0.18
N PRO A 16 -9.30 2.47 -0.75
CA PRO A 16 -9.07 2.30 -2.19
C PRO A 16 -8.26 3.42 -2.85
N ASP A 17 -7.89 4.46 -2.10
CA ASP A 17 -7.03 5.55 -2.59
C ASP A 17 -5.55 5.17 -2.59
N TYR A 18 -4.78 5.79 -3.48
CA TYR A 18 -3.33 5.61 -3.51
C TYR A 18 -2.65 6.10 -2.22
N VAL A 19 -1.89 5.20 -1.59
CA VAL A 19 -1.09 5.50 -0.39
C VAL A 19 0.39 5.13 -0.61
N CYS A 20 1.32 5.93 -0.08
CA CYS A 20 2.75 5.59 -0.12
C CYS A 20 3.14 4.65 1.02
N ALA A 21 4.25 3.93 0.86
CA ALA A 21 4.73 2.98 1.87
C ALA A 21 5.00 3.62 3.24
N GLU A 22 5.44 4.88 3.28
CA GLU A 22 5.64 5.61 4.55
C GLU A 22 4.32 5.86 5.28
N CYS A 23 3.29 6.36 4.58
CA CYS A 23 1.98 6.61 5.20
C CYS A 23 1.29 5.32 5.60
N LEU A 24 1.42 4.26 4.79
CA LEU A 24 0.93 2.93 5.12
C LEU A 24 1.59 2.39 6.39
N ALA A 25 2.92 2.56 6.52
CA ALA A 25 3.65 2.12 7.70
C ALA A 25 3.22 2.86 8.97
N VAL A 26 2.99 4.18 8.86
CA VAL A 26 2.45 5.00 9.97
C VAL A 26 1.06 4.52 10.37
N SER A 27 0.18 4.26 9.42
CA SER A 27 -1.19 3.77 9.70
C SER A 27 -1.21 2.40 10.37
N LEU A 28 -0.24 1.54 10.05
CA LEU A 28 -0.15 0.18 10.60
C LEU A 28 0.75 0.09 11.85
N GLY A 29 1.42 1.17 12.27
CA GLY A 29 2.32 1.17 13.43
C GLY A 29 3.58 0.32 13.23
N VAL A 30 4.07 0.22 11.98
CA VAL A 30 5.17 -0.68 11.58
C VAL A 30 6.31 0.09 10.91
N SER A 31 7.41 -0.61 10.60
CA SER A 31 8.54 0.03 9.92
C SER A 31 8.24 0.35 8.44
N PRO A 32 8.69 1.52 7.93
CA PRO A 32 8.61 1.85 6.50
C PRO A 32 9.35 0.85 5.61
N HIS A 33 10.47 0.30 6.09
CA HIS A 33 11.26 -0.66 5.32
C HIS A 33 10.50 -1.97 5.09
N ALA A 34 9.91 -2.56 6.15
CA ALA A 34 9.14 -3.78 6.01
C ALA A 34 7.89 -3.57 5.14
N THR A 35 7.23 -2.42 5.29
CA THR A 35 6.07 -2.04 4.45
C THR A 35 6.46 -1.90 2.98
N THR A 36 7.62 -1.31 2.70
CA THR A 36 8.17 -1.19 1.34
C THR A 36 8.40 -2.57 0.73
N MET A 37 9.04 -3.48 1.46
CA MET A 37 9.28 -4.85 0.99
C MET A 37 7.99 -5.62 0.70
N ILE A 38 6.95 -5.45 1.53
CA ILE A 38 5.66 -6.09 1.28
C ILE A 38 4.97 -5.51 0.06
N THR A 39 4.84 -4.18 -0.02
CA THR A 39 4.18 -3.50 -1.15
C THR A 39 4.89 -3.73 -2.49
N LEU A 40 6.21 -3.95 -2.47
CA LEU A 40 6.99 -4.40 -3.63
C LEU A 40 6.55 -5.77 -4.17
N GLY A 41 6.11 -6.68 -3.28
CA GLY A 41 5.63 -8.02 -3.62
C GLY A 41 4.12 -8.11 -3.82
N LEU A 42 3.40 -6.99 -3.87
CA LEU A 42 1.99 -6.95 -4.25
C LEU A 42 1.88 -6.58 -5.72
N HIS A 43 1.30 -7.47 -6.52
CA HIS A 43 1.26 -7.35 -7.96
C HIS A 43 -0.14 -7.11 -8.50
N ARG A 44 -0.21 -6.64 -9.74
CA ARG A 44 -1.48 -6.42 -10.45
C ARG A 44 -2.28 -7.71 -10.63
N ALA A 45 -1.60 -8.84 -10.85
CA ALA A 45 -2.26 -10.15 -10.92
C ALA A 45 -2.99 -10.51 -9.61
N ASP A 46 -2.59 -9.92 -8.48
CA ASP A 46 -3.21 -10.11 -7.17
C ASP A 46 -4.24 -9.01 -6.84
N GLY A 47 -4.54 -8.12 -7.79
CA GLY A 47 -5.48 -7.01 -7.62
C GLY A 47 -4.89 -5.79 -6.91
N PHE A 48 -3.59 -5.53 -7.05
CA PHE A 48 -2.95 -4.33 -6.52
C PHE A 48 -2.27 -3.52 -7.62
N GLU A 49 -2.49 -2.21 -7.60
CA GLU A 49 -1.86 -1.30 -8.55
C GLU A 49 -0.79 -0.48 -7.82
N THR A 50 0.41 -0.44 -8.39
CA THR A 50 1.51 0.42 -7.93
C THR A 50 1.96 1.35 -9.05
N VAL A 51 2.02 2.64 -8.78
CA VAL A 51 2.36 3.69 -9.75
C VAL A 51 3.09 4.85 -9.07
N ASP A 52 3.75 5.72 -9.84
CA ASP A 52 4.19 7.03 -9.36
C ASP A 52 3.02 8.01 -9.46
N HIS A 53 2.41 8.35 -8.32
CA HIS A 53 1.26 9.24 -8.25
C HIS A 53 1.29 10.04 -6.93
N VAL A 54 0.36 10.98 -6.76
CA VAL A 54 0.17 11.71 -5.51
C VAL A 54 -0.42 10.78 -4.44
N CYS A 55 0.24 10.68 -3.29
CA CYS A 55 -0.28 9.98 -2.11
C CYS A 55 -1.44 10.76 -1.48
N SER A 56 -2.56 10.09 -1.20
CA SER A 56 -3.76 10.70 -0.61
C SER A 56 -3.57 11.19 0.83
N ARG A 57 -2.51 10.76 1.52
CA ARG A 57 -2.23 11.10 2.92
C ARG A 57 -1.23 12.24 3.09
N CYS A 58 -0.08 12.16 2.39
CA CYS A 58 0.99 13.16 2.52
C CYS A 58 1.14 14.09 1.31
N HIS A 59 0.34 13.90 0.26
CA HIS A 59 0.32 14.72 -0.95
C HIS A 59 1.65 14.81 -1.73
N ARG A 60 2.65 14.01 -1.37
CA ARG A 60 3.89 13.86 -2.15
C ARG A 60 3.61 13.03 -3.41
N ARG A 61 4.21 13.42 -4.54
CA ARG A 61 4.27 12.59 -5.75
C ARG A 61 5.42 11.60 -5.60
N ILE A 62 5.09 10.34 -5.40
CA ILE A 62 6.02 9.24 -5.10
C ILE A 62 5.39 7.92 -5.54
N ARG A 63 6.13 6.83 -5.47
CA ARG A 63 5.56 5.48 -5.58
C ARG A 63 4.48 5.25 -4.52
N VAL A 64 3.30 4.89 -4.99
CA VAL A 64 2.11 4.62 -4.19
C VAL A 64 1.45 3.32 -4.63
N ILE A 65 0.62 2.76 -3.76
CA ILE A 65 -0.11 1.52 -3.97
C ILE A 65 -1.58 1.69 -3.59
N LYS A 66 -2.48 0.96 -4.25
CA LYS A 66 -3.89 0.77 -3.84
C LYS A 66 -4.37 -0.64 -4.19
N ALA A 67 -5.48 -1.07 -3.62
CA ALA A 67 -6.22 -2.22 -4.15
C ALA A 67 -6.97 -1.81 -5.43
N GLU A 68 -6.96 -2.66 -6.47
CA GLU A 68 -7.84 -2.51 -7.62
C GLU A 68 -9.27 -2.81 -7.16
N THR A 69 -10.19 -1.86 -7.34
CA THR A 69 -11.62 -2.14 -7.24
C THR A 69 -11.99 -3.05 -8.41
N LYS A 70 -12.52 -4.25 -8.14
CA LYS A 70 -13.17 -5.05 -9.17
C LYS A 70 -14.33 -4.22 -9.74
N THR A 71 -14.14 -3.70 -10.95
CA THR A 71 -15.23 -3.22 -11.80
C THR A 71 -16.09 -4.37 -12.26
#